data_AF-Q07A33-F1
#
_entry.id   AF-Q07A33-F1
#
_cell.length_a   1.000
_cell.length_b   1.000
_cell.length_c   1.000
_cell.angle_alpha   90.00
_cell.angle_beta   90.00
_cell.angle_gamma   90.00
#
_symmetry.space_group_name_H-M   'P 1'
#
loop_
_entity.id
_entity.type
_entity.pdbx_description
1 polymer ?
#
loop_
_entity_poly.entity_id
_entity_poly.type
_entity_poly.pdbx_seq_one_letter_code
_entity_poly.pdbx_strand_id
1 'polypeptide(L)' 'MVVIMKFVYVLVLFISLLLTVNVNAIQCETDEDCKGLYVPSPGYAIKCIEGECLSQKI' A
#
# COMPACT_ATOMS: atom_id res chain seq x y z
N MET A 1 -35.02 8.48 4.26
CA MET A 1 -33.87 9.26 4.75
C MET A 1 -32.81 8.42 5.47
N VAL A 2 -33.17 7.53 6.39
CA VAL A 2 -32.21 6.71 7.18
C VAL A 2 -31.36 5.77 6.31
N VAL A 3 -31.94 5.22 5.25
CA VAL A 3 -31.23 4.32 4.32
C VAL A 3 -30.12 5.05 3.56
N ILE A 4 -30.38 6.29 3.15
CA ILE A 4 -29.42 7.13 2.40
C ILE A 4 -28.26 7.53 3.33
N MET A 5 -28.56 7.92 4.58
CA MET A 5 -27.53 8.21 5.60
C MET A 5 -26.62 6.99 5.87
N LYS A 6 -27.20 5.79 5.96
CA LYS A 6 -26.44 4.54 6.09
C LYS A 6 -25.54 4.28 4.89
N PHE A 7 -26.04 4.52 3.68
CA PHE A 7 -25.28 4.29 2.45
C PHE A 7 -24.08 5.23 2.35
N VAL A 8 -24.27 6.52 2.63
CA VAL A 8 -23.19 7.51 2.65
C VAL A 8 -22.12 7.13 3.68
N TYR A 9 -22.52 6.70 4.87
CA TYR A 9 -21.59 6.30 5.92
C TYR A 9 -20.70 5.12 5.50
N VAL A 10 -21.29 4.10 4.86
CA VAL A 10 -20.54 2.95 4.33
C VAL A 10 -19.57 3.40 3.23
N LEU A 11 -20.00 4.29 2.33
CA LEU A 11 -19.17 4.79 1.23
C LEU A 11 -17.94 5.57 1.74
N VAL A 12 -18.13 6.44 2.75
CA VAL A 12 -17.03 7.17 3.38
C VAL A 12 -16.05 6.22 4.07
N LEU A 13 -16.53 5.17 4.74
CA LEU A 13 -15.66 4.15 5.34
C LEU A 13 -14.82 3.42 4.29
N PHE A 14 -15.43 3.02 3.16
CA PHE A 14 -14.72 2.37 2.06
C PHE A 14 -13.64 3.27 1.45
N ILE A 15 -13.95 4.54 1.19
CA ILE A 15 -12.97 5.51 0.67
C ILE A 15 -11.84 5.73 1.68
N SER A 16 -12.16 5.87 2.96
CA SER A 16 -11.16 6.05 4.02
C SER A 16 -10.21 4.85 4.11
N LEU A 17 -10.75 3.63 4.03
CA LEU A 17 -9.97 2.39 3.99
C LEU A 17 -9.06 2.33 2.78
N LEU A 18 -9.57 2.62 1.58
CA LEU A 18 -8.78 2.64 0.35
C LEU A 18 -7.64 3.67 0.41
N LEU A 19 -7.90 4.85 0.94
CA LEU A 19 -6.86 5.86 1.14
C LEU A 19 -5.80 5.39 2.13
N THR A 20 -6.19 4.81 3.28
CA THR A 20 -5.22 4.29 4.26
C THR A 20 -4.36 3.15 3.74
N VAL A 21 -4.88 2.30 2.85
CA VAL A 21 -4.09 1.23 2.22
C VAL A 21 -3.02 1.83 1.29
N ASN A 22 -3.39 2.85 0.51
CA ASN A 22 -2.45 3.50 -0.42
C ASN A 22 -1.39 4.37 0.28
N VAL A 23 -1.66 5.00 1.43
CA VAL A 23 -0.61 5.75 2.16
C VAL A 23 0.38 4.86 2.89
N ASN A 24 0.02 3.61 3.18
CA ASN A 24 0.92 2.67 3.86
C ASN A 24 1.82 1.90 2.88
N ALA A 25 1.57 2.04 1.57
CA ALA A 25 2.53 1.66 0.55
C ALA A 25 3.67 2.69 0.57
N ILE A 26 4.87 2.24 0.90
CA ILE A 26 6.06 3.08 0.80
C ILE A 26 6.25 3.37 -0.68
N GLN A 27 5.98 4.61 -1.08
CA GLN A 27 6.20 5.06 -2.43
C GLN A 27 7.70 5.00 -2.74
N CYS A 28 8.04 4.38 -3.85
CA CYS A 28 9.39 4.31 -4.37
C CYS A 28 9.43 4.78 -5.82
N GLU A 29 10.52 5.44 -6.22
CA GLU A 29 10.79 5.77 -7.62
C GLU A 29 11.87 4.84 -8.18
N THR A 30 12.78 4.41 -7.30
CA THR A 30 13.91 3.54 -7.61
C THR A 30 14.02 2.40 -6.61
N ASP A 31 14.69 1.31 -7.02
CA ASP A 31 14.99 0.18 -6.12
C ASP A 31 15.80 0.60 -4.88
N GLU A 32 16.51 1.73 -4.96
CA GLU A 32 17.32 2.26 -3.86
C GLU A 32 16.47 2.90 -2.77
N ASP A 33 15.31 3.48 -3.12
CA ASP A 33 14.38 4.05 -2.13
C ASP A 33 13.86 2.96 -1.18
N CYS A 34 13.83 1.72 -1.65
CA CYS A 34 13.42 0.57 -0.86
C CYS A 34 14.56 -0.08 -0.05
N LYS A 35 15.82 0.28 -0.31
CA LYS A 35 16.97 -0.26 0.44
C LYS A 35 16.97 0.29 1.87
N GLY A 36 16.84 -0.60 2.85
CA GLY A 36 16.96 -0.26 4.28
C GLY A 36 15.64 -0.08 5.02
N LEU A 37 14.50 -0.09 4.33
CA LEU A 37 13.17 -0.09 4.96
C LEU A 37 12.79 -1.47 5.51
N TYR A 38 13.26 -2.53 4.85
CA TYR A 38 13.03 -3.91 5.27
C TYR A 38 14.25 -4.77 4.99
N VAL A 39 14.50 -5.76 5.85
CA VAL A 39 15.47 -6.83 5.59
C VAL A 39 14.75 -7.91 4.82
N PRO A 40 15.09 -8.17 3.53
CA PRO A 40 14.44 -9.24 2.79
C PRO A 40 14.79 -10.60 3.40
N SER A 41 13.84 -11.53 3.32
CA SER A 41 14.08 -12.93 3.67
C SER A 41 15.12 -13.53 2.70
N PRO A 42 15.99 -14.45 3.13
CA PRO A 42 16.99 -15.07 2.24
C PRO A 42 16.32 -15.69 1.00
N GLY A 43 16.81 -15.32 -0.18
CA GLY A 43 16.22 -15.70 -1.48
C GLY A 43 15.18 -14.72 -2.01
N TYR A 44 14.98 -13.57 -1.35
CA TYR A 44 14.14 -12.48 -1.85
C TYR A 44 14.98 -11.20 -2.00
N ALA A 45 14.71 -10.41 -3.04
CA ALA A 45 15.19 -9.05 -3.23
C ALA A 45 14.01 -8.11 -3.06
N ILE A 46 14.23 -6.98 -2.40
CA ILE A 46 13.25 -5.88 -2.41
C ILE A 46 13.49 -5.08 -3.69
N LYS A 47 12.40 -4.82 -4.42
CA LYS A 47 12.41 -3.98 -5.62
C LYS A 47 11.25 -3.00 -5.59
N CYS A 48 11.44 -1.90 -6.29
CA CYS A 48 10.38 -0.96 -6.58
C CYS A 48 9.58 -1.47 -7.78
N ILE A 49 8.32 -1.82 -7.57
CA ILE A 49 7.42 -2.32 -8.61
C ILE A 49 6.14 -1.50 -8.54
N GLU A 50 5.79 -0.85 -9.66
CA GLU A 50 4.60 0.01 -9.76
C GLU A 50 4.54 1.14 -8.71
N GLY A 51 5.70 1.60 -8.26
CA GLY A 51 5.82 2.65 -7.25
C GLY A 51 5.70 2.15 -5.81
N GLU A 52 5.68 0.84 -5.59
CA GLU A 52 5.66 0.23 -4.25
C GLU A 52 6.88 -0.67 -4.01
N CYS A 53 7.40 -0.65 -2.78
CA CYS A 53 8.46 -1.57 -2.37
C CYS A 53 7.92 -2.99 -2.15
N LEU A 54 8.13 -3.88 -3.12
CA LEU A 54 7.68 -5.28 -3.06
C LEU A 54 8.86 -6.24 -2.93
N SER A 55 8.62 -7.37 -2.24
CA SER A 55 9.62 -8.44 -2.12
C SER A 55 9.45 -9.46 -3.25
N GLN A 56 10.46 -9.57 -4.11
CA GLN A 56 10.51 -10.49 -5.25
C GLN A 56 11.50 -11.62 -4.95
N LYS A 57 11.11 -12.88 -5.21
CA LYS A 57 12.03 -14.01 -5.09
C LYS A 57 13.13 -13.93 -6.16
N ILE A 58 14.39 -14.16 -5.75
CA ILE A 58 15.58 -14.23 -6.61
C ILE A 58 15.73 -15.66 -7.13
#